data_AF-A0A8C3VTL9-F1
#
_entry.id   AF-A0A8C3VTL9-F1
#
_cell.length_a   1.000
_cell.length_b   1.000
_cell.length_c   1.000
_cell.angle_alpha   90.00
_cell.angle_beta   90.00
_cell.angle_gamma   90.00
#
_symmetry.space_group_name_H-M   'P 1'
#
loop_
_entity.id
_entity.type
_entity.pdbx_description
1 polymer ?
#
loop_
_entity_poly.entity_id
_entity_poly.type
_entity_poly.pdbx_seq_one_letter_code
_entity_poly.pdbx_strand_id
1 'polypeptide(L)'
;LLAQGRVRLGDEMPVCEIHLYTRGCHSNRSLGHLSVTETELLRDPEGGRQLLQRLESENARLEAALEWRRRQLVFWRWMDTVLGACPPEATFLPRIHEPGARALEPVARELHALREQLRGAVEARRAAGAAGAGDRRPEWSAARRALRQAVGQDLAALQRAWERGGGLTQPHGPHRLVRMEAGAPRGPGLRAPEVIEALRTQEAHLEAVLRRLQGQCRRELARLARALPGLIWIPPPGR
;
A
#
# COMPACT_ATOMS: atom_id res chain seq x y z
N LEU A 1 32.74 -31.38 -33.91
CA LEU A 1 33.89 -31.30 -32.98
C LEU A 1 33.68 -30.12 -32.03
N LEU A 2 32.89 -30.32 -30.97
CA LEU A 2 32.79 -29.36 -29.87
C LEU A 2 33.19 -30.11 -28.61
N ALA A 3 34.34 -29.74 -28.08
CA ALA A 3 34.97 -30.37 -26.93
C ALA A 3 34.04 -30.24 -25.71
N GLN A 4 33.54 -31.38 -25.25
CA GLN A 4 32.96 -31.50 -23.92
C GLN A 4 34.09 -31.32 -22.90
N GLY A 5 34.27 -30.09 -22.42
CA GLY A 5 35.04 -29.82 -21.21
C GLY A 5 34.28 -30.39 -20.01
N ARG A 6 34.54 -31.65 -19.67
CA ARG A 6 34.17 -32.22 -18.36
C ARG A 6 34.91 -31.45 -17.27
N VAL A 7 34.26 -30.47 -16.67
CA VAL A 7 34.72 -29.88 -15.41
C VAL A 7 34.44 -30.91 -14.31
N ARG A 8 35.50 -31.45 -13.71
CA ARG A 8 35.38 -32.33 -12.55
C ARG A 8 34.86 -31.50 -11.38
N LEU A 9 33.61 -31.75 -10.97
CA LEU A 9 33.07 -31.30 -9.69
C LEU A 9 33.75 -32.10 -8.57
N GLY A 10 34.95 -31.67 -8.21
CA GLY A 10 35.69 -32.11 -7.04
C GLY A 10 36.17 -30.87 -6.32
N ASP A 11 35.85 -30.80 -5.04
CA ASP A 11 36.14 -29.76 -4.06
C ASP A 11 35.26 -28.50 -4.12
N GLU A 12 34.81 -28.14 -2.92
CA GLU A 12 33.80 -27.13 -2.58
C GLU A 12 34.09 -25.80 -3.29
N MET A 13 33.23 -25.43 -4.24
CA MET A 13 33.28 -24.09 -4.81
C MET A 13 33.00 -23.06 -3.70
N PRO A 14 33.97 -22.19 -3.33
CA PRO A 14 33.74 -21.17 -2.33
C PRO A 14 32.64 -20.23 -2.83
N VAL A 15 31.72 -19.86 -1.93
CA VAL A 15 30.60 -18.94 -2.21
C VAL A 15 31.09 -17.64 -2.91
N CYS A 16 32.34 -17.25 -2.68
CA CYS A 16 33.04 -16.14 -3.31
C CYS A 16 33.16 -16.26 -4.85
N GLU A 17 33.42 -17.45 -5.38
CA GLU A 17 33.49 -17.67 -6.83
C GLU A 17 32.10 -17.65 -7.48
N ILE A 18 31.07 -18.12 -6.78
CA ILE A 18 29.67 -18.01 -7.25
C ILE A 18 29.27 -16.54 -7.42
N HIS A 19 29.76 -15.65 -6.54
CA HIS A 19 29.52 -14.20 -6.64
C HIS A 19 30.28 -13.52 -7.79
N LEU A 20 31.38 -14.10 -8.26
CA LEU A 20 32.08 -13.61 -9.46
C LEU A 20 31.27 -13.89 -10.72
N TYR A 21 30.56 -15.02 -10.79
CA TYR A 21 29.72 -15.39 -11.93
C TYR A 21 28.33 -14.73 -11.93
N THR A 22 27.85 -14.20 -10.80
CA THR A 22 26.54 -13.51 -10.70
C THR A 22 26.62 -11.99 -10.69
N ARG A 23 27.83 -11.41 -10.66
CA ARG A 23 28.08 -9.98 -10.85
C ARG A 23 27.81 -9.57 -12.30
N GLY A 24 26.57 -9.19 -12.61
CA GLY A 24 26.29 -8.59 -13.92
C GLY A 24 24.84 -8.31 -14.31
N CYS A 25 23.84 -8.77 -13.56
CA CYS A 25 22.46 -8.78 -14.08
C CYS A 25 21.49 -7.88 -13.28
N HIS A 26 21.89 -6.67 -12.89
CA HIS A 26 20.95 -5.72 -12.27
C HIS A 26 21.02 -4.36 -12.96
N SER A 27 19.84 -3.79 -13.23
CA SER A 27 19.69 -2.42 -13.77
C SER A 27 20.26 -1.32 -12.87
N ASN A 28 20.51 -1.62 -11.59
CA ASN A 28 21.07 -0.69 -10.60
C ASN A 28 22.46 -1.19 -10.19
N ARG A 29 23.50 -0.50 -10.68
CA ARG A 29 24.91 -0.86 -10.44
C ARG A 29 25.35 -0.75 -8.98
N SER A 30 24.55 -0.14 -8.11
CA SER A 30 24.82 -0.08 -6.67
C SER A 30 24.46 -1.37 -5.92
N LEU A 31 23.63 -2.23 -6.52
CA LEU A 31 23.22 -3.50 -5.94
C LEU A 31 24.07 -4.62 -6.57
N GLY A 32 24.96 -5.21 -5.76
CA GLY A 32 25.81 -6.33 -6.17
C GLY A 32 25.10 -7.69 -6.23
N HIS A 33 23.77 -7.71 -6.20
CA HIS A 33 22.91 -8.90 -6.18
C HIS A 33 21.59 -8.58 -6.87
N LEU A 34 20.88 -9.62 -7.35
CA LEU A 34 19.54 -9.52 -7.94
C LEU A 34 18.52 -8.98 -6.91
N SER A 35 17.62 -8.11 -7.33
CA SER A 35 16.49 -7.67 -6.50
C SER A 35 15.53 -8.83 -6.21
N VAL A 36 14.73 -8.69 -5.15
CA VAL A 36 13.69 -9.67 -4.78
C VAL A 36 12.78 -9.97 -5.97
N THR A 37 12.34 -8.94 -6.69
CA THR A 37 11.51 -9.09 -7.89
C THR A 37 12.22 -9.83 -9.02
N GLU A 38 13.49 -9.53 -9.28
CA GLU A 38 14.28 -10.26 -10.29
C GLU A 38 14.47 -11.73 -9.87
N THR A 39 14.72 -12.01 -8.59
CA THR A 39 14.81 -13.40 -8.09
C THR A 39 13.48 -14.14 -8.18
N GLU A 40 12.36 -13.46 -7.96
CA GLU A 40 11.01 -14.04 -8.13
C GLU A 40 10.71 -14.34 -9.61
N LEU A 41 11.09 -13.45 -10.53
CA LEU A 41 10.93 -13.66 -11.97
C LEU A 41 11.78 -14.83 -12.50
N LEU A 42 12.99 -15.03 -11.95
CA LEU A 42 13.82 -16.19 -12.29
C LEU A 42 13.28 -17.49 -11.68
N ARG A 43 12.61 -17.42 -10.53
CA ARG A 43 12.04 -18.59 -9.85
C ARG A 43 10.76 -19.09 -10.51
N ASP A 44 10.01 -18.19 -11.16
CA ASP A 44 8.77 -18.49 -11.87
C ASP A 44 8.79 -17.87 -13.30
N PRO A 45 9.39 -18.57 -14.29
CA PRO A 45 9.49 -18.07 -15.65
C PRO A 45 8.12 -17.98 -16.35
N GLU A 46 7.16 -18.82 -15.98
CA GLU A 46 5.78 -18.75 -16.46
C GLU A 46 5.08 -17.48 -15.96
N GLY A 47 5.19 -17.17 -14.66
CA GLY A 47 4.69 -15.93 -14.07
C GLY A 47 5.31 -14.68 -14.72
N GLY A 48 6.62 -14.73 -14.99
CA GLY A 48 7.32 -13.68 -15.73
C GLY A 48 6.78 -13.48 -17.16
N ARG A 49 6.49 -14.56 -17.89
CA ARG A 49 5.87 -14.48 -19.24
C ARG A 49 4.46 -13.88 -19.19
N GLN A 50 3.65 -14.25 -18.20
CA GLN A 50 2.31 -13.69 -18.02
C GLN A 50 2.36 -12.19 -17.70
N LEU A 51 3.30 -11.77 -16.84
CA LEU A 51 3.53 -10.36 -16.55
C LEU A 51 3.95 -9.59 -17.80
N LEU A 52 4.85 -10.15 -18.60
CA LEU A 52 5.31 -9.55 -19.85
C LEU A 52 4.15 -9.36 -20.84
N GLN A 53 3.34 -10.39 -21.08
CA GLN A 53 2.15 -10.28 -21.94
C GLN A 53 1.16 -9.22 -21.44
N ARG A 54 0.96 -9.12 -20.12
CA ARG A 54 0.11 -8.10 -19.54
C ARG A 54 0.66 -6.70 -19.82
N LEU A 55 1.96 -6.49 -19.61
CA LEU A 55 2.62 -5.21 -19.89
C LEU A 55 2.55 -4.85 -21.38
N GLU A 56 2.75 -5.81 -22.27
CA GLU A 56 2.61 -5.60 -23.72
C GLU A 56 1.18 -5.19 -24.09
N SER A 57 0.17 -5.86 -23.55
CA SER A 57 -1.23 -5.50 -23.80
C SER A 57 -1.59 -4.11 -23.26
N GLU A 58 -1.06 -3.75 -22.08
CA GLU A 58 -1.23 -2.44 -21.49
C GLU A 58 -0.53 -1.36 -22.32
N ASN A 59 0.69 -1.64 -22.80
CA ASN A 59 1.44 -0.71 -23.64
C ASN A 59 0.71 -0.47 -24.98
N ALA A 60 0.21 -1.52 -25.63
CA ALA A 60 -0.60 -1.39 -26.84
C ALA A 60 -1.87 -0.56 -26.61
N ARG A 61 -2.53 -0.72 -25.45
CA ARG A 61 -3.70 0.09 -25.08
C ARG A 61 -3.33 1.56 -24.85
N LEU A 62 -2.19 1.83 -24.23
CA LEU A 62 -1.69 3.18 -24.00
C LEU A 62 -1.31 3.86 -25.33
N GLU A 63 -0.65 3.15 -26.24
CA GLU A 63 -0.34 3.63 -27.58
C GLU A 63 -1.61 4.00 -28.36
N ALA A 64 -2.62 3.12 -28.34
CA ALA A 64 -3.91 3.40 -28.96
C ALA A 64 -4.60 4.62 -28.34
N ALA A 65 -4.52 4.79 -27.01
CA ALA A 65 -5.06 5.96 -26.33
C ALA A 65 -4.32 7.26 -26.70
N LEU A 66 -3.00 7.21 -26.85
CA LEU A 66 -2.20 8.35 -27.33
C LEU A 66 -2.53 8.71 -28.78
N GLU A 67 -2.69 7.71 -29.64
CA GLU A 67 -3.08 7.94 -31.03
C GLU A 67 -4.49 8.55 -31.12
N TRP A 68 -5.44 8.05 -30.33
CA TRP A 68 -6.76 8.67 -30.17
C TRP A 68 -6.65 10.13 -29.70
N ARG A 69 -5.82 10.41 -28.69
CA ARG A 69 -5.61 11.77 -28.19
C ARG A 69 -5.10 12.73 -29.27
N ARG A 70 -4.19 12.29 -30.14
CA ARG A 70 -3.73 13.09 -31.29
C ARG A 70 -4.86 13.38 -32.29
N ARG A 71 -5.79 12.43 -32.48
CA ARG A 71 -6.93 12.56 -33.40
C ARG A 71 -8.16 13.23 -32.78
N GLN A 72 -8.15 13.46 -31.46
CA GLN A 72 -9.28 14.00 -30.72
C GLN A 72 -9.79 15.33 -31.29
N LEU A 73 -8.88 16.22 -31.69
CA LEU A 73 -9.23 17.53 -32.25
C LEU A 73 -9.91 17.42 -33.62
N VAL A 74 -9.50 16.45 -34.44
CA VAL A 74 -10.13 16.15 -35.74
C VAL A 74 -11.52 15.56 -35.52
N PHE A 75 -11.67 14.65 -34.56
CA PHE A 75 -12.96 14.08 -34.18
C PHE A 75 -13.94 15.16 -33.71
N TRP A 76 -13.53 16.04 -32.79
CA TRP A 76 -14.41 17.10 -32.31
C TRP A 76 -14.73 18.13 -33.39
N ARG A 77 -13.76 18.51 -34.22
CA ARG A 77 -14.02 19.40 -35.35
C ARG A 77 -15.01 18.78 -36.35
N TRP A 78 -14.84 17.49 -36.67
CA TRP A 78 -15.81 16.76 -37.48
C TRP A 78 -17.19 16.76 -36.81
N MET A 79 -17.24 16.53 -35.50
CA MET A 79 -18.48 16.51 -34.74
C MET A 79 -19.18 17.87 -34.77
N ASP A 80 -18.45 18.98 -34.62
CA ASP A 80 -19.00 20.33 -34.75
C ASP A 80 -19.59 20.55 -36.15
N THR A 81 -18.96 20.03 -37.21
CA THR A 81 -19.54 20.06 -38.56
C THR A 81 -20.78 19.20 -38.69
N VAL A 82 -20.86 18.02 -38.08
CA VAL A 82 -22.06 17.17 -38.12
C VAL A 82 -23.19 17.83 -37.34
N LEU A 83 -22.89 18.41 -36.18
CA LEU A 83 -23.86 19.17 -35.39
C LEU A 83 -24.30 20.45 -36.11
N GLY A 84 -23.38 21.14 -36.81
CA GLY A 84 -23.66 22.35 -37.58
C GLY A 84 -24.29 22.11 -38.96
N ALA A 85 -24.09 20.94 -39.56
CA ALA A 85 -24.69 20.53 -40.83
C ALA A 85 -26.07 19.90 -40.64
N CYS A 86 -26.49 19.59 -39.42
CA CYS A 86 -27.89 19.39 -39.08
C CYS A 86 -28.57 20.76 -39.10
N PRO A 87 -29.43 21.08 -40.08
CA PRO A 87 -30.29 22.24 -39.94
C PRO A 87 -31.17 22.04 -38.70
N PRO A 88 -31.51 23.09 -37.94
CA PRO A 88 -32.45 23.00 -36.82
C PRO A 88 -33.87 22.52 -37.23
N GLU A 89 -34.09 22.29 -38.53
CA GLU A 89 -35.38 21.97 -39.15
C GLU A 89 -35.39 20.60 -39.87
N ALA A 90 -34.31 19.81 -39.84
CA ALA A 90 -34.34 18.44 -40.37
C ALA A 90 -35.21 17.57 -39.47
N THR A 91 -36.46 17.46 -39.90
CA THR A 91 -37.60 16.87 -39.23
C THR A 91 -37.50 15.34 -39.20
N PHE A 92 -36.61 14.76 -38.39
CA PHE A 92 -36.66 13.32 -38.08
C PHE A 92 -36.13 13.03 -36.67
N LEU A 93 -36.85 13.50 -35.65
CA LEU A 93 -36.86 12.87 -34.34
C LEU A 93 -38.29 12.37 -34.06
N PRO A 94 -38.48 11.11 -33.59
CA PRO A 94 -39.77 10.70 -33.07
C PRO A 94 -40.10 11.65 -31.92
N ARG A 95 -41.22 12.34 -32.06
CA ARG A 95 -41.73 13.39 -31.17
C ARG A 95 -41.59 13.01 -29.69
N ILE A 96 -40.51 13.46 -29.05
CA ILE A 96 -40.52 13.67 -27.60
C ILE A 96 -41.21 15.00 -27.44
N HIS A 97 -42.45 14.97 -26.95
CA HIS A 97 -43.13 16.17 -26.51
C HIS A 97 -42.26 16.84 -25.44
N GLU A 98 -41.63 17.96 -25.75
CA GLU A 98 -41.11 18.90 -24.75
C GLU A 98 -42.33 19.45 -23.97
N PRO A 99 -42.53 19.08 -22.70
CA PRO A 99 -43.52 19.73 -21.87
C PRO A 99 -43.02 21.16 -21.66
N GLY A 100 -43.75 22.16 -22.16
CA GLY A 100 -43.31 23.56 -22.13
C GLY A 100 -42.81 23.99 -20.75
N ALA A 101 -41.80 24.85 -20.69
CA ALA A 101 -41.06 25.26 -19.49
C ALA A 101 -41.90 25.47 -18.21
N ARG A 102 -43.16 25.89 -18.33
CA ARG A 102 -44.12 26.03 -17.21
C ARG A 102 -44.51 24.71 -16.52
N ALA A 103 -44.43 23.57 -17.21
CA ALA A 103 -44.72 22.25 -16.66
C ALA A 103 -43.55 21.67 -15.84
N LEU A 104 -42.32 22.15 -16.06
CA LEU A 104 -41.11 21.72 -15.35
C LEU A 104 -40.77 22.61 -14.13
N GLU A 105 -41.34 23.81 -14.05
CA GLU A 105 -41.19 24.70 -12.87
C GLU A 105 -41.61 24.06 -11.54
N PRO A 106 -42.72 23.30 -11.44
CA PRO A 106 -43.10 22.63 -10.20
C PRO A 106 -42.06 21.57 -9.80
N VAL A 107 -41.59 20.78 -10.77
CA VAL A 107 -40.59 19.73 -10.55
C VAL A 107 -39.25 20.32 -10.14
N ALA A 108 -38.84 21.46 -10.72
CA ALA A 108 -37.63 22.17 -10.32
C ALA A 108 -37.73 22.72 -8.88
N ARG A 109 -38.90 23.25 -8.49
CA ARG A 109 -39.15 23.71 -7.11
C ARG A 109 -39.14 22.55 -6.11
N GLU A 110 -39.74 21.42 -6.46
CA GLU A 110 -39.72 20.20 -5.64
C GLU A 110 -38.29 19.68 -5.46
N LEU A 111 -37.50 19.60 -6.54
CA LEU A 111 -36.09 19.20 -6.46
C LEU A 111 -35.27 20.15 -5.57
N HIS A 112 -35.51 21.46 -5.66
CA HIS A 112 -34.83 22.44 -4.83
C HIS A 112 -35.23 22.28 -3.35
N ALA A 113 -36.53 22.13 -3.06
CA ALA A 113 -37.02 21.88 -1.70
C ALA A 113 -36.43 20.60 -1.10
N LEU A 114 -36.33 19.53 -1.90
CA LEU A 114 -35.78 18.25 -1.47
C LEU A 114 -34.27 18.35 -1.19
N ARG A 115 -33.53 19.16 -1.96
CA ARG A 115 -32.11 19.44 -1.71
C ARG A 115 -31.90 20.21 -0.41
N GLU A 116 -32.72 21.21 -0.12
CA GLU A 116 -32.65 21.98 1.13
C GLU A 116 -33.03 21.12 2.34
N GLN A 117 -34.05 20.25 2.22
CA GLN A 117 -34.40 19.29 3.26
C GLN A 117 -33.25 18.31 3.55
N LEU A 118 -32.61 17.79 2.50
CA LEU A 118 -31.48 16.87 2.64
C LEU A 118 -30.26 17.56 3.27
N ARG A 119 -30.00 18.82 2.88
CA ARG A 119 -28.97 19.65 3.49
C ARG A 119 -29.22 19.87 4.98
N GLY A 120 -30.44 20.26 5.35
CA GLY A 120 -30.84 20.43 6.75
C GLY A 120 -30.71 19.14 7.56
N ALA A 121 -31.12 17.99 7.00
CA ALA A 121 -30.99 16.69 7.66
C ALA A 121 -29.51 16.28 7.85
N VAL A 122 -28.66 16.54 6.86
CA VAL A 122 -27.22 16.26 6.95
C VAL A 122 -26.55 17.17 7.98
N GLU A 123 -26.90 18.45 8.02
CA GLU A 123 -26.37 19.41 8.98
C GLU A 123 -26.82 19.07 10.41
N ALA A 124 -28.10 18.72 10.61
CA ALA A 124 -28.62 18.25 11.90
C ALA A 124 -27.92 16.96 12.37
N ARG A 125 -27.68 16.01 11.47
CA ARG A 125 -26.96 14.78 11.79
C ARG A 125 -25.49 15.03 12.14
N ARG A 126 -24.83 15.98 11.45
CA ARG A 126 -23.46 16.40 11.78
C ARG A 126 -23.41 17.08 13.15
N ALA A 127 -24.37 17.94 13.47
CA ALA A 127 -24.47 18.58 14.78
C ALA A 127 -24.69 17.56 15.91
N ALA A 128 -25.59 16.59 15.71
CA ALA A 128 -25.82 15.50 16.66
C ALA A 128 -24.58 14.62 16.86
N GLY A 129 -23.86 14.31 15.76
CA GLY A 129 -22.59 13.58 15.82
C GLY A 129 -21.48 14.37 16.53
N ALA A 130 -21.41 15.69 16.32
CA ALA A 130 -20.45 16.57 16.99
C ALA A 130 -20.75 16.70 18.50
N ALA A 131 -22.02 16.79 18.89
CA ALA A 131 -22.44 16.79 20.29
C ALA A 131 -22.06 15.49 21.00
N GLY A 132 -22.30 14.32 20.39
CA GLY A 132 -21.91 13.02 20.94
C GLY A 132 -20.39 12.77 20.99
N ALA A 133 -19.62 13.47 20.16
CA ALA A 133 -18.16 13.41 20.15
C ALA A 133 -17.49 14.43 21.10
N GLY A 134 -18.21 15.45 21.55
CA GLY A 134 -17.69 16.52 22.41
C GLY A 134 -17.07 16.01 23.71
N ASP A 135 -17.74 15.08 24.39
CA ASP A 135 -17.28 14.56 25.69
C ASP A 135 -16.17 13.50 25.58
N ARG A 136 -16.18 12.68 24.51
CA ARG A 136 -15.15 11.64 24.29
C ARG A 136 -13.89 12.13 23.59
N ARG A 137 -13.94 13.27 22.89
CA ARG A 137 -12.79 13.82 22.14
C ARG A 137 -11.64 14.27 23.04
N PRO A 138 -11.88 14.94 24.19
CA PRO A 138 -10.85 15.23 25.19
C PRO A 138 -10.25 13.96 25.78
N GLU A 139 -11.07 12.98 26.19
CA GLU A 139 -10.61 11.71 26.76
C GLU A 139 -9.75 10.91 25.77
N TRP A 140 -10.18 10.80 24.51
CA TRP A 140 -9.40 10.17 23.45
C TRP A 140 -8.08 10.90 23.20
N SER A 141 -8.10 12.24 23.24
CA SER A 141 -6.89 13.06 23.10
C SER A 141 -5.93 12.91 24.28
N ALA A 142 -6.45 12.71 25.49
CA ALA A 142 -5.68 12.48 26.71
C ALA A 142 -5.07 11.08 26.70
N ALA A 143 -5.85 10.04 26.38
CA ALA A 143 -5.38 8.67 26.23
C ALA A 143 -4.27 8.56 25.16
N ARG A 144 -4.43 9.23 24.02
CA ARG A 144 -3.41 9.25 22.96
C ARG A 144 -2.13 9.99 23.38
N ARG A 145 -2.24 11.04 24.19
CA ARG A 145 -1.07 11.74 24.77
C ARG A 145 -0.36 10.88 25.80
N ALA A 146 -1.11 10.23 26.69
CA ALA A 146 -0.56 9.31 27.68
C ALA A 146 0.19 8.15 27.03
N LEU A 147 -0.37 7.56 25.97
CA LEU A 147 0.30 6.51 25.20
C LEU A 147 1.61 6.99 24.57
N ARG A 148 1.63 8.18 23.96
CA ARG A 148 2.85 8.75 23.38
C ARG A 148 3.92 9.04 24.44
N GLN A 149 3.50 9.50 25.63
CA GLN A 149 4.41 9.74 26.74
C GLN A 149 4.99 8.43 27.29
N ALA A 150 4.17 7.39 27.46
CA ALA A 150 4.64 6.08 27.90
C ALA A 150 5.67 5.51 26.92
N VAL A 151 5.39 5.53 25.61
CA VAL A 151 6.34 5.10 24.57
C VAL A 151 7.62 5.93 24.61
N GLY A 152 7.52 7.26 24.79
CA GLY A 152 8.70 8.12 24.92
C GLY A 152 9.55 7.79 26.15
N GLN A 153 8.92 7.44 27.28
CA GLN A 153 9.61 7.02 28.50
C GLN A 153 10.30 5.66 28.33
N ASP A 154 9.65 4.70 27.66
CA ASP A 154 10.23 3.38 27.36
C ASP A 154 11.43 3.50 26.43
N LEU A 155 11.33 4.32 25.39
CA LEU A 155 12.45 4.61 24.49
C LEU A 155 13.61 5.30 25.22
N ALA A 156 13.33 6.26 26.10
CA ALA A 156 14.34 6.91 26.92
C ALA A 156 14.95 5.97 27.97
N ALA A 157 14.20 4.99 28.47
CA ALA A 157 14.70 3.95 29.36
C ALA A 157 15.65 2.99 28.62
N LEU A 158 15.27 2.57 27.40
CA LEU A 158 16.11 1.76 26.52
C LEU A 158 17.40 2.49 26.14
N GLN A 159 17.31 3.77 25.77
CA GLN A 159 18.49 4.59 25.45
C GLN A 159 19.42 4.72 26.67
N ARG A 160 18.89 5.00 27.86
CA ARG A 160 19.70 5.05 29.08
C ARG A 160 20.26 3.69 29.50
N ALA A 161 19.61 2.58 29.17
CA ALA A 161 20.14 1.25 29.38
C ALA A 161 21.31 0.96 28.41
N TRP A 162 21.19 1.42 27.17
CA TRP A 162 22.24 1.38 26.16
C TRP A 162 23.46 2.21 26.57
N GLU A 163 23.25 3.42 27.06
CA GLU A 163 24.32 4.33 27.51
C GLU A 163 24.97 3.86 28.83
N ARG A 164 24.20 3.33 29.79
CA ARG A 164 24.75 2.72 31.03
C ARG A 164 25.46 1.39 30.79
N GLY A 165 25.21 0.73 29.66
CA GLY A 165 25.99 -0.40 29.17
C GLY A 165 27.39 -0.03 28.63
N GLY A 166 27.85 1.21 28.83
CA GLY A 166 29.16 1.73 28.43
C GLY A 166 30.38 1.15 29.17
N GLY A 167 30.35 -0.15 29.51
CA GLY A 167 31.42 -0.88 30.19
C GLY A 167 32.02 -2.06 29.40
N LEU A 168 31.60 -2.29 28.16
CA LEU A 168 32.23 -3.27 27.28
C LEU A 168 32.57 -2.61 25.94
N THR A 169 33.82 -2.15 25.86
CA THR A 169 34.63 -1.93 24.65
C THR A 169 33.98 -1.18 23.47
N GLN A 170 34.50 0.03 23.23
CA GLN A 170 34.64 0.72 21.93
C GLN A 170 33.93 0.03 20.75
N PRO A 171 32.94 0.66 20.08
CA PRO A 171 32.27 0.05 18.95
C PRO A 171 33.31 -0.24 17.88
N HIS A 172 33.66 -1.52 17.73
CA HIS A 172 34.52 -1.97 16.65
C HIS A 172 33.84 -1.56 15.33
N GLY A 173 34.61 -0.92 14.46
CA GLY A 173 34.19 -0.65 13.08
C GLY A 173 33.71 -1.92 12.37
N PRO A 174 33.15 -1.80 11.14
CA PRO A 174 32.43 -2.88 10.46
C PRO A 174 33.17 -4.21 10.57
N HIS A 175 32.57 -5.14 11.31
CA HIS A 175 33.24 -6.32 11.84
C HIS A 175 33.89 -7.16 10.73
N ARG A 176 35.22 -7.23 10.73
CA ARG A 176 35.97 -8.32 10.10
C ARG A 176 35.89 -9.51 11.04
N LEU A 177 35.27 -10.61 10.60
CA LEU A 177 35.29 -11.87 11.35
C LEU A 177 36.75 -12.35 11.44
N VAL A 178 37.33 -12.28 12.63
CA VAL A 178 38.65 -12.86 12.93
C VAL A 178 38.40 -14.18 13.66
N ARG A 179 38.95 -15.27 13.12
CA ARG A 179 38.93 -16.59 13.75
C ARG A 179 39.70 -16.49 15.08
N MET A 180 39.00 -16.55 16.21
CA MET A 180 39.62 -16.59 17.53
C MET A 180 40.15 -18.01 17.76
N GLU A 181 41.46 -18.13 17.97
CA GLU A 181 42.07 -19.41 18.33
C GLU A 181 41.59 -19.85 19.72
N ALA A 182 41.46 -21.17 19.87
CA ALA A 182 40.85 -21.84 21.02
C ALA A 182 41.66 -21.60 22.31
N GLY A 183 41.36 -20.53 23.05
CA GLY A 183 42.06 -20.26 24.31
C GLY A 183 41.50 -19.18 25.24
N ALA A 184 40.40 -18.49 24.92
CA ALA A 184 39.84 -17.45 25.79
C ALA A 184 38.64 -17.97 26.62
N PRO A 185 38.52 -17.60 27.92
CA PRO A 185 37.48 -18.09 28.81
C PRO A 185 36.11 -17.60 28.35
N ARG A 186 35.20 -18.57 28.21
CA ARG A 186 33.82 -18.38 27.75
C ARG A 186 33.05 -17.58 28.80
N GLY A 187 32.76 -16.30 28.54
CA GLY A 187 31.68 -15.60 29.25
C GLY A 187 30.34 -16.34 29.04
N PRO A 188 29.27 -16.05 29.82
CA PRO A 188 27.96 -16.64 29.60
C PRO A 188 27.45 -16.21 28.22
N GLY A 189 27.77 -17.00 27.20
CA GLY A 189 27.46 -16.70 25.82
C GLY A 189 25.97 -16.91 25.62
N LEU A 190 25.23 -15.82 25.43
CA LEU A 190 23.87 -15.86 24.94
C LEU A 190 23.89 -16.58 23.58
N ARG A 191 23.24 -17.73 23.49
CA ARG A 191 23.19 -18.45 22.22
C ARG A 191 22.24 -17.67 21.32
N ALA A 192 22.80 -16.95 20.35
CA ALA A 192 22.07 -16.28 19.29
C ALA A 192 20.84 -17.05 18.76
N PRO A 193 20.88 -18.39 18.53
CA PRO A 193 19.69 -19.13 18.11
C PRO A 193 18.54 -19.10 19.14
N GLU A 194 18.81 -19.18 20.44
CA GLU A 194 17.79 -19.15 21.50
C GLU A 194 17.11 -17.78 21.57
N VAL A 195 17.89 -16.70 21.36
CA VAL A 195 17.38 -15.33 21.33
C VAL A 195 16.52 -15.09 20.07
N ILE A 196 16.96 -15.59 18.92
CA ILE A 196 16.21 -15.48 17.66
C ILE A 196 14.88 -16.23 17.76
N GLU A 197 14.87 -17.41 18.36
CA GLU A 197 13.66 -18.21 18.55
C GLU A 197 12.67 -17.52 19.52
N ALA A 198 13.17 -16.98 20.63
CA ALA A 198 12.36 -16.20 21.56
C ALA A 198 11.73 -14.97 20.90
N LEU A 199 12.50 -14.22 20.10
CA LEU A 199 12.01 -13.05 19.37
C LEU A 199 10.95 -13.42 18.32
N ARG A 200 11.16 -14.49 17.56
CA ARG A 200 10.16 -14.99 16.59
C ARG A 200 8.86 -15.42 17.27
N THR A 201 8.97 -16.06 18.43
CA THR A 201 7.80 -16.46 19.22
C THR A 201 7.02 -15.23 19.69
N GLN A 202 7.73 -14.20 20.14
CA GLN A 202 7.12 -12.95 20.59
C GLN A 202 6.51 -12.14 19.44
N GLU A 203 7.15 -12.11 18.28
CA GLU A 203 6.60 -11.53 17.04
C GLU A 203 5.29 -12.21 16.65
N ALA A 204 5.28 -13.54 16.56
CA ALA A 204 4.08 -14.31 16.23
C ALA A 204 2.93 -14.08 17.23
N HIS A 205 3.26 -13.96 18.52
CA HIS A 205 2.29 -13.64 19.56
C HIS A 205 1.67 -12.24 19.34
N LEU A 206 2.50 -11.22 19.10
CA LEU A 206 2.03 -9.85 18.88
C LEU A 206 1.19 -9.73 17.60
N GLU A 207 1.58 -10.44 16.53
CA GLU A 207 0.77 -10.51 15.30
C GLU A 207 -0.61 -11.12 15.55
N ALA A 208 -0.67 -12.20 16.33
CA ALA A 208 -1.94 -12.84 16.68
C ALA A 208 -2.84 -11.89 17.49
N VAL A 209 -2.28 -11.17 18.46
CA VAL A 209 -3.00 -10.16 19.26
C VAL A 209 -3.52 -9.03 18.36
N LEU A 210 -2.69 -8.53 17.44
CA LEU A 210 -3.05 -7.46 16.52
C LEU A 210 -4.20 -7.88 15.60
N ARG A 211 -4.13 -9.08 15.01
CA ARG A 211 -5.22 -9.64 14.18
C ARG A 211 -6.52 -9.78 15.00
N ARG A 212 -6.43 -10.25 16.25
CA ARG A 212 -7.59 -10.38 17.14
C ARG A 212 -8.23 -9.02 17.42
N LEU A 213 -7.44 -8.00 17.77
CA LEU A 213 -7.92 -6.64 18.04
C LEU A 213 -8.54 -6.02 16.79
N GLN A 214 -7.90 -6.14 15.62
CA GLN A 214 -8.46 -5.67 14.36
C GLN A 214 -9.81 -6.36 14.05
N GLY A 215 -9.91 -7.67 14.29
CA GLY A 215 -11.18 -8.40 14.16
C GLY A 215 -12.26 -7.94 15.14
N GLN A 216 -11.90 -7.59 16.37
CA GLN A 216 -12.82 -6.99 17.34
C GLN A 216 -13.29 -5.61 16.88
N CYS A 217 -12.38 -4.74 16.45
CA CYS A 217 -12.72 -3.43 15.91
C CYS A 217 -13.65 -3.54 14.69
N ARG A 218 -13.38 -4.45 13.75
CA ARG A 218 -14.25 -4.67 12.59
C ARG A 218 -15.66 -5.12 12.98
N ARG A 219 -15.78 -5.99 14.00
CA ARG A 219 -17.09 -6.45 14.50
C ARG A 219 -17.87 -5.34 15.19
N GLU A 220 -17.23 -4.54 16.04
CA GLU A 220 -17.86 -3.38 16.67
C GLU A 220 -18.28 -2.33 15.64
N LEU A 221 -17.42 -2.05 14.65
CA LEU A 221 -17.76 -1.15 13.55
C LEU A 221 -18.95 -1.68 12.73
N ALA A 222 -19.01 -2.98 12.43
CA ALA A 222 -20.15 -3.58 11.75
C ALA A 222 -21.45 -3.50 12.57
N ARG A 223 -21.37 -3.68 13.89
CA ARG A 223 -22.50 -3.51 14.80
C ARG A 223 -23.03 -2.07 14.78
N LEU A 224 -22.14 -1.07 14.87
CA LEU A 224 -22.50 0.34 14.83
C LEU A 224 -23.05 0.76 13.45
N ALA A 225 -22.46 0.25 12.36
CA ALA A 225 -22.93 0.51 11.00
C ALA A 225 -24.36 -0.01 10.77
N ARG A 226 -24.70 -1.18 11.34
CA ARG A 226 -26.06 -1.74 11.29
C ARG A 226 -27.07 -0.93 12.12
N ALA A 227 -26.62 -0.29 13.20
CA ALA A 227 -27.49 0.50 14.07
C ALA A 227 -27.79 1.92 13.53
N LEU A 228 -26.98 2.45 12.61
CA LEU A 228 -27.14 3.80 12.05
C LEU A 228 -27.26 3.77 10.51
N PRO A 229 -28.47 3.78 9.94
CA PRO A 229 -28.65 3.91 8.49
C PRO A 229 -28.07 5.25 8.01
N GLY A 230 -27.23 5.23 6.97
CA GLY A 230 -26.68 6.44 6.32
C GLY A 230 -25.20 6.75 6.58
N LEU A 231 -24.42 5.88 7.22
CA LEU A 231 -22.96 6.05 7.36
C LEU A 231 -22.21 5.28 6.26
N ILE A 232 -21.51 6.00 5.38
CA ILE A 232 -20.61 5.41 4.37
C ILE A 232 -19.24 5.23 5.02
N TRP A 233 -18.81 3.99 5.19
CA TRP A 233 -17.48 3.67 5.70
C TRP A 233 -16.50 3.49 4.53
N ILE A 234 -15.42 4.27 4.53
CA ILE A 234 -14.32 4.12 3.58
C ILE A 234 -13.25 3.24 4.24
N PRO A 235 -13.06 1.98 3.81
CA PRO A 235 -11.98 1.16 4.33
C PRO A 235 -10.62 1.78 3.93
N PRO A 236 -9.58 1.66 4.78
CA PRO A 236 -8.23 2.08 4.39
C PRO A 236 -7.76 1.27 3.17
N PRO A 237 -6.95 1.85 2.28
CA PRO A 237 -6.43 1.15 1.11
C PRO A 237 -5.64 -0.08 1.59
N GLY A 238 -6.00 -1.25 1.07
CA GLY A 238 -5.32 -2.51 1.38
C GLY A 238 -3.85 -2.43 0.99
N ARG A 239 -2.97 -2.88 1.90
CA ARG A 239 -1.59 -3.21 1.60
C ARG A 239 -1.50 -4.62 1.06
#